data_AF-A0AAD8EPU5-F1
#
_entry.id   AF-A0AAD8EPU5-F1
#
_cell.length_a   1.000
_cell.length_b   1.000
_cell.length_c   1.000
_cell.angle_alpha   90.00
_cell.angle_beta   90.00
_cell.angle_gamma   90.00
#
_symmetry.space_group_name_H-M   'P 1'
#
loop_
_entity.id
_entity.type
_entity.pdbx_description
1 polymer ?
#
loop_
_entity_poly.entity_id
_entity_poly.type
_entity_poly.pdbx_seq_one_letter_code
_entity_poly.pdbx_strand_id
1 'polypeptide(L)'
;MLKVVGASWFQTRVSTCIVGAVLGLGVLAIIMGEMNHTDDDGIYSASVSWRKEAGFHIDFWGQGNELEEIPYGVGRAYYKQDIDTTGWAVLEAETRPEYPDWVQAYAAGLLEGSLTWQLIYWHWLNSVDDVCKDFEEFCNQVRGFIDENSEWIKKIAEERGKKDPFWHQ
;
A
#
# COMPACT_ATOMS: atom_id res chain seq x y z
N MET A 1 -36.96 -39.81 51.93
CA MET A 1 -37.69 -40.01 50.66
C MET A 1 -37.07 -39.14 49.60
N LEU A 2 -36.39 -39.72 48.61
CA LEU A 2 -35.82 -38.97 47.48
C LEU A 2 -36.95 -38.69 46.48
N LYS A 3 -37.31 -37.41 46.33
CA LYS A 3 -38.30 -36.95 45.35
C LYS A 3 -37.59 -36.96 43.99
N VAL A 4 -37.79 -38.02 43.21
CA VAL A 4 -37.27 -38.09 41.84
C VAL A 4 -38.07 -37.09 41.01
N VAL A 5 -37.47 -35.92 40.77
CA VAL A 5 -38.05 -34.89 39.90
C VAL A 5 -37.79 -35.35 38.47
N GLY A 6 -38.78 -36.02 37.86
CA GLY A 6 -38.71 -36.34 36.43
C GLY A 6 -38.65 -35.04 35.62
N ALA A 7 -37.61 -34.87 34.82
CA ALA A 7 -37.47 -33.73 33.92
C ALA A 7 -38.72 -33.62 33.03
N SER A 8 -39.32 -32.43 32.95
CA SER A 8 -40.49 -32.22 32.10
C SER A 8 -40.12 -32.51 30.65
N TRP A 9 -40.84 -33.45 30.02
CA TRP A 9 -40.62 -33.86 28.63
C TRP A 9 -40.75 -32.68 27.66
N PHE A 10 -41.64 -31.73 27.97
CA PHE A 10 -41.80 -30.49 27.21
C PHE A 10 -40.58 -29.57 27.34
N GLN A 11 -40.04 -29.40 28.56
CA GLN A 11 -38.81 -28.62 28.78
C GLN A 11 -37.60 -29.24 28.09
N THR A 12 -37.54 -30.57 28.03
CA THR A 12 -36.48 -31.30 27.34
C THR A 12 -36.53 -31.05 25.84
N ARG A 13 -37.72 -31.11 25.22
CA ARG A 13 -37.89 -30.79 23.78
C ARG A 13 -37.51 -29.35 23.44
N VAL A 14 -37.94 -28.38 24.26
CA VAL A 14 -37.62 -26.97 24.04
C VAL A 14 -36.12 -26.70 24.18
N SER A 15 -35.47 -27.27 25.20
CA SER A 15 -34.01 -27.18 25.35
C SER A 15 -33.26 -27.77 24.17
N THR A 16 -33.66 -28.95 23.69
CA THR A 16 -33.02 -29.58 22.53
C THR A 16 -33.14 -28.74 21.26
N CYS A 17 -34.31 -28.10 21.04
CA CYS A 17 -34.50 -27.19 19.91
C CYS A 17 -33.61 -25.94 20.01
N ILE A 18 -33.46 -25.36 21.20
CA ILE A 18 -32.61 -24.18 21.41
C ILE A 18 -31.14 -24.53 21.17
N VAL A 19 -30.67 -25.64 21.73
CA VAL A 19 -29.28 -26.10 21.53
C VAL A 19 -29.01 -26.38 20.05
N GLY A 20 -29.95 -27.04 19.35
CA GLY A 20 -29.83 -27.28 17.91
C GLY A 20 -29.79 -25.97 17.09
N ALA A 21 -30.61 -24.98 17.45
CA ALA A 21 -30.60 -23.67 16.80
C ALA A 21 -29.29 -22.91 17.03
N VAL A 22 -28.76 -22.91 18.27
CA VAL A 22 -27.49 -22.25 18.59
C VAL A 22 -26.31 -22.93 17.89
N LEU A 23 -26.29 -24.26 17.83
CA LEU A 23 -25.29 -25.00 17.07
C LEU A 23 -25.38 -24.71 15.57
N GLY A 24 -26.60 -24.67 15.02
CA GLY A 24 -26.82 -24.30 13.62
C GLY A 24 -26.33 -22.89 13.31
N LEU A 25 -26.62 -21.92 14.18
CA LEU A 25 -26.12 -20.55 14.05
C LEU A 25 -24.59 -20.47 14.18
N GLY A 26 -23.99 -21.26 15.08
CA GLY A 26 -22.53 -21.33 15.23
C GLY A 26 -21.84 -21.89 13.99
N VAL A 27 -22.36 -22.99 13.43
CA VAL A 27 -21.84 -23.57 12.18
C VAL A 27 -22.03 -22.60 11.01
N LEU A 28 -23.19 -21.96 10.91
CA LEU A 28 -23.46 -20.96 9.89
C LEU A 28 -22.49 -19.76 10.00
N ALA A 29 -22.20 -19.31 11.22
CA ALA A 29 -21.24 -18.22 11.44
C ALA A 29 -19.81 -18.62 11.05
N ILE A 30 -19.39 -19.86 11.29
CA ILE A 30 -18.09 -20.38 10.84
C ILE A 30 -18.03 -20.41 9.30
N ILE A 31 -19.06 -20.96 8.65
CA ILE A 31 -19.13 -21.03 7.18
C ILE A 31 -19.13 -19.62 6.57
N MET A 32 -19.92 -18.69 7.12
CA MET A 32 -19.91 -17.30 6.64
C MET A 32 -18.57 -16.60 6.91
N GLY A 33 -17.90 -16.91 8.01
CA GLY A 33 -16.56 -16.39 8.31
C GLY A 33 -15.51 -16.89 7.31
N GLU A 34 -15.55 -18.16 6.93
CA GLU A 34 -14.67 -18.76 5.92
C GLU A 34 -14.98 -18.26 4.50
N MET A 35 -16.24 -17.97 4.16
CA MET A 35 -16.61 -17.37 2.86
C MET A 35 -16.09 -15.94 2.68
N ASN A 36 -15.74 -15.25 3.78
CA ASN A 36 -15.20 -13.90 3.75
C ASN A 36 -13.67 -13.87 3.73
N HIS A 37 -13.02 -15.01 3.47
CA HIS A 37 -11.63 -15.01 3.03
C HIS A 37 -11.59 -14.43 1.63
N THR A 38 -11.37 -13.12 1.54
CA THR A 38 -10.84 -12.50 0.34
C THR A 38 -9.53 -13.22 0.03
N ASP A 39 -9.49 -13.93 -1.10
CA ASP A 39 -8.23 -14.48 -1.60
C ASP A 39 -7.20 -13.35 -1.65
N ASP A 40 -6.04 -13.55 -1.03
CA ASP A 40 -4.93 -12.61 -1.07
C ASP A 40 -4.50 -12.46 -2.54
N ASP A 41 -4.95 -11.39 -3.17
CA ASP A 41 -4.69 -11.11 -4.58
C ASP A 41 -3.30 -10.49 -4.80
N GLY A 42 -2.56 -10.21 -3.71
CA GLY A 42 -1.25 -9.59 -3.73
C GLY A 42 -1.24 -8.15 -4.23
N ILE A 43 -2.40 -7.49 -4.32
CA ILE A 43 -2.54 -6.11 -4.76
C ILE A 43 -2.50 -5.20 -3.52
N TYR A 44 -1.64 -4.19 -3.51
CA TYR A 44 -1.53 -3.21 -2.44
C TYR A 44 -1.86 -1.82 -2.98
N SER A 45 -2.70 -1.10 -2.25
CA SER A 45 -3.26 0.16 -2.75
C SER A 45 -3.03 1.32 -1.77
N ALA A 46 -2.76 2.50 -2.32
CA ALA A 46 -2.57 3.72 -1.54
C ALA A 46 -3.12 4.95 -2.28
N SER A 47 -3.49 5.97 -1.51
CA SER A 47 -3.83 7.30 -2.02
C SER A 47 -3.05 8.36 -1.27
N VAL A 48 -2.67 9.43 -1.95
CA VAL A 48 -2.02 10.59 -1.35
C VAL A 48 -2.96 11.79 -1.43
N SER A 49 -3.19 12.47 -0.32
CA SER A 49 -3.87 13.76 -0.26
C SER A 49 -2.87 14.88 0.08
N TRP A 50 -3.19 16.12 -0.32
CA TRP A 50 -2.34 17.28 -0.07
C TRP A 50 -3.17 18.49 0.32
N ARG A 51 -2.67 19.23 1.32
CA ARG A 51 -3.18 20.54 1.72
C ARG A 51 -2.01 21.50 1.91
N LYS A 52 -2.18 22.78 1.52
CA LYS A 52 -1.11 23.78 1.60
C LYS A 52 -0.54 23.94 3.01
N GLU A 53 -1.39 23.86 4.03
CA GLU A 53 -1.00 24.08 5.43
C GLU A 53 -0.54 22.79 6.14
N ALA A 54 -1.02 21.62 5.69
CA ALA A 54 -0.77 20.33 6.34
C ALA A 54 0.24 19.42 5.61
N GLY A 55 0.58 19.74 4.36
CA GLY A 55 1.49 18.92 3.54
C GLY A 55 0.80 17.70 2.93
N PHE A 56 1.60 16.68 2.64
CA PHE A 56 1.15 15.41 2.07
C PHE A 56 0.75 14.42 3.15
N HIS A 57 -0.33 13.68 2.92
CA HIS A 57 -0.79 12.59 3.76
C HIS A 57 -1.06 11.36 2.89
N ILE A 58 -0.60 10.19 3.32
CA ILE A 58 -0.78 8.94 2.61
C ILE A 58 -1.71 8.01 3.40
N ASP A 59 -2.69 7.45 2.69
CA ASP A 59 -3.65 6.49 3.21
C ASP A 59 -3.44 5.15 2.48
N PHE A 60 -3.35 4.06 3.24
CA PHE A 60 -3.20 2.70 2.72
C PHE A 60 -4.53 1.96 2.79
N TRP A 61 -4.91 1.28 1.71
CA TRP A 61 -6.25 0.69 1.55
C TRP A 61 -6.27 -0.84 1.70
N GLY A 62 -5.13 -1.47 2.00
CA GLY A 62 -5.03 -2.92 2.09
C GLY A 62 -5.07 -3.59 0.71
N GLN A 63 -5.52 -4.85 0.69
CA GLN A 63 -5.53 -5.72 -0.50
C GLN A 63 -6.91 -5.90 -1.10
N GLY A 64 -7.01 -6.38 -2.34
CA GLY A 64 -8.30 -6.66 -2.97
C GLY A 64 -9.02 -5.46 -3.57
N ASN A 65 -8.35 -4.31 -3.76
CA ASN A 65 -9.01 -3.07 -4.19
C ASN A 65 -8.80 -2.84 -5.69
N GLU A 66 -9.89 -2.60 -6.44
CA GLU A 66 -9.81 -2.04 -7.79
C GLU A 66 -9.38 -0.56 -7.74
N LEU A 67 -8.66 -0.09 -8.76
CA LEU A 67 -8.11 1.27 -8.77
C LEU A 67 -9.22 2.32 -8.64
N GLU A 68 -10.34 2.09 -9.33
CA GLU A 68 -11.52 2.94 -9.36
C GLU A 68 -12.16 3.14 -7.98
N GLU A 69 -12.05 2.16 -7.09
CA GLU A 69 -12.63 2.17 -5.74
C GLU A 69 -11.78 2.93 -4.73
N ILE A 70 -10.48 3.12 -5.00
CA ILE A 70 -9.56 3.84 -4.13
C ILE A 70 -9.87 5.35 -4.18
N PRO A 71 -10.02 6.04 -3.03
CA PRO A 71 -10.23 7.47 -3.00
C PRO A 71 -9.18 8.27 -3.77
N TYR A 72 -9.66 9.13 -4.67
CA TYR A 72 -8.81 9.90 -5.56
C TYR A 72 -8.42 11.24 -4.91
N GLY A 73 -7.33 11.21 -4.12
CA GLY A 73 -6.73 12.37 -3.45
C GLY A 73 -6.09 13.37 -4.44
N VAL A 74 -4.79 13.65 -4.29
CA VAL A 74 -3.91 14.19 -5.34
C VAL A 74 -3.57 13.10 -6.35
N GLY A 75 -3.34 11.90 -5.84
CA GLY A 75 -3.04 10.73 -6.63
C GLY A 75 -3.40 9.47 -5.87
N ARG A 76 -3.49 8.37 -6.61
CA ARG A 76 -3.68 7.02 -6.08
C ARG A 76 -2.87 6.04 -6.90
N ALA A 77 -2.54 4.91 -6.30
CA ALA A 77 -1.80 3.87 -6.95
C ALA A 77 -2.22 2.50 -6.41
N TYR A 78 -2.04 1.48 -7.24
CA TYR A 78 -1.99 0.10 -6.79
C TYR A 78 -0.69 -0.54 -7.27
N TYR A 79 -0.26 -1.54 -6.53
CA TYR A 79 0.96 -2.28 -6.74
C TYR A 79 0.69 -3.76 -6.61
N LYS A 80 1.07 -4.54 -7.62
CA LYS A 80 0.94 -6.00 -7.61
C LYS A 80 2.31 -6.66 -7.76
N GLN A 81 2.65 -7.51 -6.79
CA GLN A 81 3.92 -8.23 -6.78
C GLN A 81 3.77 -9.66 -7.33
N ASP A 82 3.68 -9.79 -8.65
CA ASP A 82 3.54 -11.07 -9.36
C ASP A 82 4.88 -11.61 -9.88
N ILE A 83 6.00 -11.33 -9.19
CA ILE A 83 7.34 -11.69 -9.69
C ILE A 83 7.51 -13.21 -9.75
N ASP A 84 7.03 -13.93 -8.74
CA ASP A 84 7.19 -15.39 -8.67
C ASP A 84 6.38 -16.14 -9.74
N THR A 85 5.31 -15.53 -10.24
CA THR A 85 4.39 -16.13 -11.22
C THR A 85 4.64 -15.65 -12.65
N THR A 86 4.88 -14.34 -12.83
CA THR A 86 5.02 -13.69 -14.16
C THR A 86 6.43 -13.19 -14.44
N GLY A 87 7.27 -13.06 -13.42
CA GLY A 87 8.57 -12.37 -13.51
C GLY A 87 8.47 -10.84 -13.39
N TRP A 88 7.27 -10.28 -13.21
CA TRP A 88 7.04 -8.85 -13.17
C TRP A 88 6.32 -8.43 -11.89
N ALA A 89 6.67 -7.24 -11.39
CA ALA A 89 5.80 -6.49 -10.52
C ALA A 89 5.22 -5.30 -11.30
N VAL A 90 3.96 -4.98 -11.06
CA VAL A 90 3.24 -3.92 -11.75
C VAL A 90 2.88 -2.84 -10.75
N LEU A 91 3.28 -1.60 -11.03
CA LEU A 91 2.84 -0.42 -10.32
C LEU A 91 2.06 0.44 -11.31
N GLU A 92 0.85 0.82 -10.94
CA GLU A 92 0.06 1.79 -11.67
C GLU A 92 -0.26 2.95 -10.73
N ALA A 93 0.10 4.16 -11.13
CA ALA A 93 -0.12 5.37 -10.36
C ALA A 93 -0.75 6.43 -11.25
N GLU A 94 -1.73 7.13 -10.71
CA GLU A 94 -2.38 8.25 -11.39
C GLU A 94 -2.45 9.47 -10.49
N THR A 95 -2.31 10.64 -11.12
CA THR A 95 -2.34 11.95 -10.47
C THR A 95 -3.39 12.84 -11.11
N ARG A 96 -3.89 13.78 -10.32
CA ARG A 96 -4.97 14.67 -10.77
C ARG A 96 -4.46 15.98 -11.33
N PRO A 97 -4.89 16.34 -12.55
CA PRO A 97 -4.44 17.55 -13.23
C PRO A 97 -4.93 18.84 -12.53
N GLU A 98 -5.88 18.77 -11.61
CA GLU A 98 -6.34 19.93 -10.85
C GLU A 98 -5.31 20.44 -9.83
N TYR A 99 -4.32 19.63 -9.47
CA TYR A 99 -3.24 20.01 -8.56
C TYR A 99 -2.04 20.57 -9.33
N PRO A 100 -1.22 21.44 -8.71
CA PRO A 100 0.04 21.86 -9.31
C PRO A 100 0.91 20.65 -9.68
N ASP A 101 1.57 20.69 -10.83
CA ASP A 101 2.47 19.63 -11.33
C ASP A 101 3.50 19.14 -10.30
N TRP A 102 4.15 20.03 -9.54
CA TRP A 102 5.10 19.65 -8.50
C TRP A 102 4.45 18.84 -7.38
N VAL A 103 3.18 19.10 -7.07
CA VAL A 103 2.40 18.33 -6.09
C VAL A 103 2.09 16.95 -6.65
N GLN A 104 1.72 16.89 -7.94
CA GLN A 104 1.48 15.62 -8.64
C GLN A 104 2.75 14.76 -8.69
N ALA A 105 3.88 15.33 -9.14
CA ALA A 105 5.17 14.65 -9.24
C ALA A 105 5.64 14.13 -7.86
N TYR A 106 5.51 14.94 -6.82
CA TYR A 106 5.86 14.51 -5.47
C TYR A 106 4.93 13.41 -4.94
N ALA A 107 3.61 13.52 -5.20
CA ALA A 107 2.65 12.48 -4.81
C ALA A 107 2.90 11.16 -5.53
N ALA A 108 3.25 11.19 -6.82
CA ALA A 108 3.61 10.00 -7.59
C ALA A 108 4.83 9.28 -6.97
N GLY A 109 5.88 10.02 -6.64
CA GLY A 109 7.07 9.46 -5.98
C GLY A 109 6.77 8.89 -4.58
N LEU A 110 5.90 9.55 -3.80
CA LEU A 110 5.45 9.02 -2.51
C LEU A 110 4.69 7.69 -2.66
N LEU A 111 3.78 7.60 -3.63
CA LEU A 111 3.01 6.38 -3.91
C LEU A 111 3.94 5.24 -4.34
N GLU A 112 4.84 5.50 -5.28
CA GLU A 112 5.83 4.52 -5.72
C GLU A 112 6.69 4.02 -4.56
N GLY A 113 7.34 4.94 -3.84
CA GLY A 113 8.27 4.59 -2.77
C GLY A 113 7.61 3.85 -1.61
N SER A 114 6.37 4.20 -1.28
CA SER A 114 5.63 3.56 -0.18
C SER A 114 5.10 2.18 -0.52
N LEU A 115 4.58 1.96 -1.74
CA LEU A 115 4.05 0.66 -2.14
C LEU A 115 5.16 -0.33 -2.52
N THR A 116 6.26 0.16 -3.09
CA THR A 116 7.35 -0.70 -3.64
C THR A 116 8.58 -0.79 -2.74
N TRP A 117 8.51 -0.32 -1.48
CA TRP A 117 9.66 -0.21 -0.59
C TRP A 117 10.49 -1.51 -0.46
N GLN A 118 9.84 -2.68 -0.46
CA GLN A 118 10.52 -3.97 -0.38
C GLN A 118 11.36 -4.23 -1.63
N LEU A 119 10.80 -4.00 -2.81
CA LEU A 119 11.54 -4.16 -4.06
C LEU A 119 12.64 -3.14 -4.23
N ILE A 120 12.45 -1.90 -3.79
CA ILE A 120 13.51 -0.89 -3.76
C ILE A 120 14.68 -1.39 -2.91
N TYR A 121 14.39 -1.91 -1.71
CA TYR A 121 15.40 -2.45 -0.82
C TYR A 121 16.15 -3.65 -1.44
N TRP A 122 15.42 -4.59 -2.03
CA TRP A 122 16.02 -5.79 -2.64
C TRP A 122 16.81 -5.45 -3.90
N HIS A 123 16.32 -4.52 -4.71
CA HIS A 123 17.03 -4.03 -5.87
C HIS A 123 18.35 -3.39 -5.45
N TRP A 124 18.33 -2.52 -4.44
CA TRP A 124 19.54 -1.91 -3.88
C TRP A 124 20.56 -2.95 -3.42
N LEU A 125 20.14 -3.94 -2.62
CA LEU A 125 21.01 -5.02 -2.16
C LEU A 125 21.65 -5.78 -3.31
N ASN A 126 20.87 -6.07 -4.35
CA ASN A 126 21.32 -6.90 -5.45
C ASN A 126 22.18 -6.17 -6.48
N SER A 127 22.03 -4.84 -6.61
CA SER A 127 22.69 -4.08 -7.69
C SER A 127 23.71 -3.03 -7.22
N VAL A 128 23.53 -2.46 -6.02
CA VAL A 128 24.33 -1.28 -5.59
C VAL A 128 25.14 -1.52 -4.32
N ASP A 129 24.64 -2.31 -3.36
CA ASP A 129 25.23 -2.41 -2.01
C ASP A 129 26.74 -2.73 -2.01
N ASP A 130 27.17 -3.62 -2.90
CA ASP A 130 28.56 -4.07 -2.98
C ASP A 130 29.48 -3.17 -3.82
N VAL A 131 28.93 -2.26 -4.63
CA VAL A 131 29.69 -1.51 -5.65
C VAL A 131 30.84 -0.70 -5.05
N CYS A 132 30.65 -0.16 -3.84
CA CYS A 132 31.63 0.73 -3.21
C CYS A 132 32.57 0.03 -2.22
N LYS A 133 32.45 -1.29 -1.99
CA LYS A 133 33.28 -2.00 -0.99
C LYS A 133 34.77 -1.95 -1.30
N ASP A 134 35.15 -2.12 -2.56
CA ASP A 134 36.54 -2.10 -3.01
C ASP A 134 36.96 -0.76 -3.68
N PHE A 135 36.04 0.20 -3.78
CA PHE A 135 36.20 1.44 -4.56
C PHE A 135 35.84 2.70 -3.76
N GLU A 136 36.11 2.70 -2.46
CA GLU A 136 35.64 3.76 -1.54
C GLU A 136 36.09 5.17 -1.97
N GLU A 137 37.35 5.35 -2.38
CA GLU A 137 37.87 6.66 -2.83
C GLU A 137 37.13 7.16 -4.08
N PHE A 138 36.96 6.28 -5.07
CA PHE A 138 36.21 6.60 -6.29
C PHE A 138 34.74 6.92 -5.97
N CYS A 139 34.09 6.11 -5.13
CA CYS A 139 32.71 6.36 -4.72
C CYS A 139 32.56 7.68 -3.97
N ASN A 140 33.53 8.09 -3.15
CA ASN A 140 33.49 9.39 -2.47
C ASN A 140 33.61 10.55 -3.46
N GLN A 141 34.43 10.43 -4.51
CA GLN A 141 34.49 11.41 -5.59
C GLN A 141 33.17 11.48 -6.36
N VAL A 142 32.57 10.34 -6.70
CA VAL A 142 31.28 10.27 -7.38
C VAL A 142 30.16 10.88 -6.53
N ARG A 143 30.11 10.57 -5.22
CA ARG A 143 29.14 11.18 -4.30
C ARG A 143 29.27 12.69 -4.28
N GLY A 144 30.49 13.21 -4.09
CA GLY A 144 30.73 14.66 -4.12
C GLY A 144 30.27 15.30 -5.43
N PHE A 145 30.57 14.69 -6.57
CA PHE A 145 30.12 15.18 -7.87
C PHE A 145 28.59 15.16 -8.02
N ILE A 146 27.93 14.08 -7.61
CA ILE A 146 26.46 13.96 -7.67
C ILE A 146 25.79 15.00 -6.75
N ASP A 147 26.33 15.20 -5.54
CA ASP A 147 25.80 16.16 -4.58
C ASP A 147 25.91 17.60 -5.12
N GLU A 148 27.11 18.01 -5.57
CA GLU A 148 27.33 19.33 -6.17
C GLU A 148 26.44 19.56 -7.40
N ASN A 149 26.32 18.57 -8.28
CA ASN A 149 25.47 18.65 -9.46
C ASN A 149 23.98 18.72 -9.10
N SER A 150 23.53 17.95 -8.10
CA SER A 150 22.14 17.99 -7.64
C SER A 150 21.76 19.36 -7.07
N GLU A 151 22.64 19.94 -6.25
CA GLU A 151 22.46 21.29 -5.71
C GLU A 151 22.42 22.35 -6.83
N TRP A 152 23.33 22.22 -7.81
CA TRP A 152 23.35 23.12 -8.96
C TRP A 152 22.06 23.04 -9.78
N ILE A 153 21.60 21.82 -10.11
CA ILE A 153 20.34 21.62 -10.87
C ILE A 153 19.15 22.21 -10.11
N LYS A 154 19.02 21.93 -8.80
CA LYS A 154 17.93 22.47 -7.97
C LYS A 154 17.91 23.99 -8.00
N LYS A 155 19.06 24.63 -7.82
CA LYS A 155 19.19 26.09 -7.87
C LYS A 155 18.76 26.67 -9.22
N ILE A 156 19.22 26.08 -10.32
CA ILE A 156 18.86 26.57 -11.65
C ILE A 156 17.39 26.34 -11.96
N ALA A 157 16.81 25.21 -11.54
CA ALA A 157 15.39 24.92 -11.66
C ALA A 157 14.54 25.94 -10.88
N GLU A 158 14.93 26.32 -9.66
CA GLU A 158 14.26 27.36 -8.88
C GLU A 158 14.32 28.75 -9.55
N GLU A 159 15.49 29.11 -10.09
CA GLU A 159 15.71 30.40 -10.75
C GLU A 159 14.98 30.51 -12.10
N ARG A 160 14.95 29.42 -12.88
CA ARG A 160 14.52 29.44 -14.30
C ARG A 160 13.21 28.73 -14.58
N GLY A 161 12.77 27.80 -13.74
CA GLY A 161 11.61 26.93 -14.00
C GLY A 161 10.29 27.69 -14.19
N LYS A 162 10.16 28.92 -13.70
CA LYS A 162 8.98 29.76 -13.96
C LYS A 162 8.91 30.34 -15.39
N LYS A 163 10.03 30.38 -16.11
CA LYS A 163 10.17 31.07 -17.41
C LYS A 163 10.62 30.14 -18.53
N ASP A 164 11.35 29.08 -18.18
CA ASP A 164 11.92 28.13 -19.12
C ASP A 164 11.27 26.75 -18.91
N PRO A 165 10.46 26.27 -19.86
CA PRO A 165 9.81 24.95 -19.76
C PRO A 165 10.80 23.80 -19.56
N PHE A 166 12.05 23.91 -20.06
CA PHE A 166 13.06 22.88 -19.85
C PHE A 166 13.40 22.72 -18.38
N TRP A 167 13.58 23.84 -17.65
CA TRP A 167 13.90 23.83 -16.22
C TRP A 167 12.68 23.60 -15.32
N HIS A 168 11.50 23.52 -15.92
CA HIS A 168 10.26 23.16 -15.24
C HIS A 168 10.02 21.64 -15.23
N GLN A 169 10.44 20.94 -16.29
CA GLN A 169 10.43 19.48 -16.35
C GLN A 169 11.53 18.89 -15.46
#